data_AF-A0A565E9G0-F1
#
_entry.id   AF-A0A565E9G0-F1
#
_cell.length_a   1.000
_cell.length_b   1.000
_cell.length_c   1.000
_cell.angle_alpha   90.00
_cell.angle_beta   90.00
_cell.angle_gamma   90.00
#
_symmetry.space_group_name_H-M   'P 1'
#
loop_
_entity.id
_entity.type
_entity.pdbx_description
1 polymer ?
#
loop_
_entity_poly.entity_id
_entity_poly.type
_entity_poly.pdbx_seq_one_letter_code
_entity_poly.pdbx_strand_id
1 'polypeptide(L)'
;MKKIEPPPGYPPEEGRYLRGNDYSPVAVVIILIHPAEEIPRGIEVLVKTGVESGAALSGTLQTENIGLEKLICNIVANPNIRYLVLAGPESPGHFTGEALIALFKNGIDQKKRIIGTKSPAPYLFNIPAQDVERFREQVTLVNLLNEGDSDVIRKAVWSCYQEKPTQFRSYSLYDPGAYPAKPISRKITWRVTRPHIEPKDENERKQVEKLKEMMANIKKRVKTKKQQ
;
A
#
# COMPACT_ATOMS: atom_id res chain seq x y z
N MET A 1 -8.35 15.64 20.60
CA MET A 1 -8.61 14.18 20.61
C MET A 1 -7.38 13.43 21.13
N LYS A 2 -7.51 12.15 21.50
CA LYS A 2 -6.35 11.34 21.93
C LYS A 2 -5.41 11.07 20.76
N LYS A 3 -4.13 11.41 20.91
CA LYS A 3 -3.06 11.12 19.96
C LYS A 3 -2.07 10.15 20.59
N ILE A 4 -1.41 9.35 19.76
CA ILE A 4 -0.42 8.35 20.18
C ILE A 4 0.90 8.69 19.51
N GLU A 5 1.98 8.71 20.28
CA GLU A 5 3.32 8.89 19.70
C GLU A 5 3.67 7.68 18.81
N PRO A 6 4.07 7.89 17.55
CA PRO A 6 4.50 6.80 16.68
C PRO A 6 5.71 6.06 17.28
N PRO A 7 5.84 4.75 17.02
CA PRO A 7 6.96 3.98 17.54
C PRO A 7 8.30 4.44 16.95
N PRO A 8 9.43 4.21 17.66
CA PRO A 8 10.77 4.44 17.12
C PRO A 8 10.97 3.74 15.77
N GLY A 9 11.62 4.40 14.83
CA GLY A 9 11.85 3.85 13.49
C GLY A 9 10.64 3.92 12.55
N TYR A 10 9.56 4.60 12.94
CA TYR A 10 8.46 4.94 12.03
C TYR A 10 8.90 5.99 10.97
N PRO A 11 8.45 5.87 9.70
CA PRO A 11 7.75 4.73 9.11
C PRO A 11 8.66 3.51 8.89
N PRO A 12 8.18 2.27 9.12
CA PRO A 12 9.02 1.08 9.04
C PRO A 12 9.48 0.75 7.61
N GLU A 13 8.70 1.05 6.58
CA GLU A 13 9.02 0.71 5.19
C GLU A 13 9.48 1.93 4.40
N GLU A 14 10.64 1.83 3.77
CA GLU A 14 11.12 2.83 2.83
C GLU A 14 10.28 2.82 1.54
N GLY A 15 10.09 3.99 0.96
CA GLY A 15 9.34 4.19 -0.27
C GLY A 15 9.45 5.61 -0.79
N ARG A 16 8.64 5.92 -1.81
CA ARG A 16 8.57 7.25 -2.41
C ARG A 16 7.46 8.04 -1.77
N TYR A 17 7.74 8.62 -0.62
CA TYR A 17 6.81 9.47 0.11
C TYR A 17 7.55 10.59 0.83
N LEU A 18 6.82 11.64 1.14
CA LEU A 18 7.19 12.72 2.03
C LEU A 18 6.52 12.48 3.38
N ARG A 19 7.27 12.75 4.46
CA ARG A 19 6.76 12.70 5.83
C ARG A 19 6.40 14.10 6.28
N GLY A 20 5.18 14.25 6.79
CA GLY A 20 4.66 15.50 7.35
C GLY A 20 4.46 15.39 8.85
N ASN A 21 3.28 15.78 9.33
CA ASN A 21 2.95 15.74 10.76
C ASN A 21 2.46 14.34 11.17
N ASP A 22 3.26 13.58 11.93
CA ASP A 22 2.91 12.22 12.34
C ASP A 22 1.64 12.12 13.21
N TYR A 23 1.16 13.23 13.79
CA TYR A 23 -0.08 13.28 14.53
C TYR A 23 -1.31 13.53 13.66
N SER A 24 -1.10 13.84 12.37
CA SER A 24 -2.18 14.06 11.41
C SER A 24 -2.98 12.77 11.18
N PRO A 25 -4.32 12.87 11.07
CA PRO A 25 -5.18 11.72 10.83
C PRO A 25 -5.22 11.26 9.37
N VAL A 26 -4.49 11.89 8.45
CA VAL A 26 -4.61 11.60 7.02
C VAL A 26 -3.27 11.28 6.39
N ALA A 27 -3.28 10.25 5.55
CA ALA A 27 -2.24 9.99 4.56
C ALA A 27 -2.79 10.18 3.15
N VAL A 28 -1.93 10.53 2.21
CA VAL A 28 -2.26 10.71 0.80
C VAL A 28 -1.46 9.72 -0.04
N VAL A 29 -2.13 9.04 -0.96
CA VAL A 29 -1.53 8.15 -1.93
C VAL A 29 -1.91 8.58 -3.33
N ILE A 30 -0.90 8.85 -4.15
CA ILE A 30 -1.04 9.21 -5.56
C ILE A 30 -0.64 8.02 -6.41
N ILE A 31 -1.54 7.52 -7.26
CA ILE A 31 -1.17 6.43 -8.16
C ILE A 31 -0.13 6.91 -9.17
N LEU A 32 0.93 6.12 -9.34
CA LEU A 32 2.02 6.40 -10.25
C LEU A 32 2.01 5.40 -11.41
N ILE A 33 1.91 5.93 -12.63
CA ILE A 33 1.92 5.13 -13.88
C ILE A 33 3.23 5.26 -14.65
N HIS A 34 4.12 6.17 -14.22
CA HIS A 34 5.39 6.44 -14.87
C HIS A 34 6.53 5.65 -14.21
N PRO A 35 7.61 5.36 -14.96
CA PRO A 35 8.86 4.90 -14.40
C PRO A 35 9.39 5.85 -13.32
N ALA A 36 10.23 5.29 -12.46
CA ALA A 36 10.83 5.98 -11.32
C ALA A 36 11.65 7.21 -11.72
N GLU A 37 12.22 7.19 -12.92
CA GLU A 37 13.13 8.18 -13.49
C GLU A 37 12.39 9.29 -14.26
N GLU A 38 11.11 9.08 -14.55
CA GLU A 38 10.32 9.93 -15.46
C GLU A 38 9.01 10.39 -14.82
N ILE A 39 9.01 10.59 -13.50
CA ILE A 39 7.83 11.06 -12.78
C ILE A 39 7.51 12.50 -13.25
N PRO A 40 6.30 12.76 -13.78
CA PRO A 40 5.94 14.11 -14.20
C PRO A 40 5.83 15.04 -13.01
N ARG A 41 6.22 16.31 -13.21
CA ARG A 41 6.08 17.39 -12.21
C ARG A 41 4.66 17.48 -11.62
N GLY A 42 3.63 17.20 -12.41
CA GLY A 42 2.24 17.17 -11.92
C GLY A 42 2.04 16.19 -10.76
N ILE A 43 2.58 14.97 -10.87
CA ILE A 43 2.49 13.96 -9.80
C ILE A 43 3.28 14.40 -8.56
N GLU A 44 4.47 14.97 -8.76
CA GLU A 44 5.29 15.51 -7.66
C GLU A 44 4.55 16.62 -6.91
N VAL A 45 3.85 17.50 -7.63
CA VAL A 45 3.04 18.58 -7.04
C VAL A 45 1.88 18.03 -6.23
N LEU A 46 1.20 16.95 -6.67
CA LEU A 46 0.13 16.31 -5.91
C LEU A 46 0.67 15.68 -4.62
N VAL A 47 1.81 14.99 -4.70
CA VAL A 47 2.48 14.41 -3.52
C VAL A 47 2.87 15.51 -2.53
N LYS A 48 3.52 16.58 -3.00
CA LYS A 48 3.92 17.72 -2.17
C LYS A 48 2.72 18.40 -1.52
N THR A 49 1.64 18.60 -2.29
CA THR A 49 0.37 19.16 -1.82
C THR A 49 -0.17 18.41 -0.61
N GLY A 50 -0.07 17.08 -0.56
CA GLY A 50 -0.55 16.29 0.58
C GLY A 50 0.11 16.71 1.91
N VAL A 51 1.45 16.76 1.96
CA VAL A 51 2.18 17.16 3.17
C VAL A 51 2.04 18.65 3.47
N GLU A 52 2.09 19.52 2.46
CA GLU A 52 1.90 20.97 2.63
C GLU A 52 0.50 21.30 3.17
N SER A 53 -0.49 20.46 2.88
CA SER A 53 -1.86 20.61 3.39
C SER A 53 -2.04 20.03 4.80
N GLY A 54 -1.05 19.30 5.34
CA GLY A 54 -1.06 18.76 6.69
C GLY A 54 -1.18 17.24 6.81
N ALA A 55 -0.94 16.45 5.75
CA ALA A 55 -0.93 14.98 5.85
C ALA A 55 0.27 14.45 6.66
N ALA A 56 0.11 13.29 7.30
CA ALA A 56 1.18 12.58 7.99
C ALA A 56 2.19 11.98 7.01
N LEU A 57 1.68 11.39 5.93
CA LEU A 57 2.45 10.84 4.83
C LEU A 57 1.78 11.22 3.52
N SER A 58 2.57 11.52 2.50
CA SER A 58 2.07 11.71 1.14
C SER A 58 3.06 11.09 0.16
N GLY A 59 2.63 10.18 -0.70
CA GLY A 59 3.55 9.48 -1.59
C GLY A 59 2.90 8.81 -2.77
N THR A 60 3.71 8.10 -3.56
CA THR A 60 3.24 7.37 -4.72
C THR A 60 3.01 5.88 -4.45
N LEU A 61 2.03 5.31 -5.14
CA LEU A 61 1.77 3.87 -5.17
C LEU A 61 1.72 3.39 -6.63
N GLN A 62 2.63 2.49 -6.97
CA GLN A 62 2.78 2.01 -8.35
C GLN A 62 2.25 0.58 -8.53
N THR A 63 2.57 -0.33 -7.59
CA THR A 63 2.22 -1.76 -7.71
C THR A 63 1.12 -2.18 -6.73
N GLU A 64 0.24 -3.05 -7.20
CA GLU A 64 -0.90 -3.64 -6.49
C GLU A 64 -0.52 -4.62 -5.36
N ASN A 65 0.78 -4.92 -5.22
CA ASN A 65 1.34 -5.93 -4.33
C ASN A 65 2.36 -5.31 -3.37
N ILE A 66 3.66 -5.35 -3.66
CA ILE A 66 4.73 -4.92 -2.76
C ILE A 66 4.59 -3.44 -2.38
N GLY A 67 4.23 -2.57 -3.33
CA GLY A 67 3.98 -1.16 -3.04
C GLY A 67 2.84 -0.99 -2.04
N LEU A 68 1.77 -1.78 -2.22
CA LEU A 68 0.60 -1.77 -1.34
C LEU A 68 0.92 -2.37 0.04
N GLU A 69 1.73 -3.42 0.11
CA GLU A 69 2.20 -4.01 1.37
C GLU A 69 3.01 -3.01 2.20
N LYS A 70 3.91 -2.26 1.55
CA LYS A 70 4.68 -1.20 2.19
C LYS A 70 3.80 -0.07 2.70
N LEU A 71 2.81 0.34 1.90
CA LEU A 71 1.81 1.31 2.32
C LEU A 71 1.07 0.81 3.57
N ILE A 72 0.59 -0.43 3.56
CA ILE A 72 -0.12 -1.03 4.70
C ILE A 72 0.75 -1.01 5.95
N CYS A 73 1.99 -1.51 5.89
CA CYS A 73 2.93 -1.51 7.02
C CYS A 73 3.14 -0.10 7.58
N ASN A 74 3.32 0.90 6.72
CA ASN A 74 3.50 2.29 7.15
C ASN A 74 2.25 2.85 7.83
N ILE A 75 1.05 2.57 7.31
CA ILE A 75 -0.19 3.11 7.91
C ILE A 75 -0.49 2.47 9.27
N VAL A 76 -0.41 1.13 9.39
CA VAL A 76 -0.75 0.44 10.66
C VAL A 76 0.28 0.67 11.77
N ALA A 77 1.48 1.13 11.41
CA ALA A 77 2.51 1.56 12.35
C ALA A 77 2.21 2.93 13.00
N ASN A 78 1.25 3.69 12.49
CA ASN A 78 0.82 4.95 13.09
C ASN A 78 -0.71 4.99 13.30
N PRO A 79 -1.19 4.66 14.51
CA PRO A 79 -2.61 4.70 14.86
C PRO A 79 -3.27 6.07 14.69
N ASN A 80 -2.50 7.17 14.62
CA ASN A 80 -3.09 8.49 14.39
C ASN A 80 -3.71 8.58 13.01
N ILE A 81 -3.20 7.86 12.00
CA ILE A 81 -3.72 7.92 10.64
C ILE A 81 -5.03 7.14 10.57
N ARG A 82 -6.12 7.85 10.26
CA ARG A 82 -7.51 7.37 10.18
C ARG A 82 -8.14 7.54 8.80
N TYR A 83 -7.46 8.22 7.89
CA TYR A 83 -7.90 8.42 6.51
C TYR A 83 -6.77 8.14 5.55
N LEU A 84 -7.12 7.54 4.42
CA LEU A 84 -6.25 7.41 3.26
C LEU A 84 -6.93 8.09 2.06
N VAL A 85 -6.36 9.18 1.58
CA VAL A 85 -6.83 9.86 0.37
C VAL A 85 -6.14 9.23 -0.83
N LEU A 86 -6.89 8.55 -1.68
CA LEU A 86 -6.41 7.99 -2.95
C LEU A 86 -6.69 8.97 -4.08
N ALA A 87 -5.67 9.40 -4.82
CA ALA A 87 -5.80 10.28 -5.98
C ALA A 87 -4.81 9.91 -7.11
N GLY A 88 -4.82 10.68 -8.19
CA GLY A 88 -4.00 10.42 -9.38
C GLY A 88 -4.66 9.47 -10.39
N PRO A 89 -4.02 9.26 -11.55
CA PRO A 89 -4.58 8.46 -12.63
C PRO A 89 -4.64 6.97 -12.26
N GLU A 90 -5.63 6.22 -12.73
CA GLU A 90 -5.58 4.77 -12.63
C GLU A 90 -4.40 4.18 -13.43
N SER A 91 -3.79 3.12 -12.89
CA SER A 91 -2.68 2.43 -13.52
C SER A 91 -3.15 1.45 -14.61
N PRO A 92 -2.83 1.69 -15.90
CA PRO A 92 -3.15 0.73 -16.94
C PRO A 92 -2.37 -0.57 -16.74
N GLY A 93 -3.07 -1.70 -16.84
CA GLY A 93 -2.49 -3.03 -16.69
C GLY A 93 -2.36 -3.48 -15.23
N HIS A 94 -1.86 -2.63 -14.32
CA HIS A 94 -1.76 -3.00 -12.90
C HIS A 94 -3.08 -2.82 -12.15
N PHE A 95 -3.92 -1.84 -12.53
CA PHE A 95 -5.17 -1.50 -11.83
C PHE A 95 -4.96 -1.26 -10.33
N THR A 96 -3.87 -0.57 -9.98
CA THR A 96 -3.42 -0.40 -8.60
C THR A 96 -4.41 0.38 -7.73
N GLY A 97 -5.05 1.42 -8.28
CA GLY A 97 -6.07 2.19 -7.56
C GLY A 97 -7.32 1.34 -7.30
N GLU A 98 -7.81 0.65 -8.31
CA GLU A 98 -8.93 -0.29 -8.24
C GLU A 98 -8.64 -1.44 -7.28
N ALA A 99 -7.43 -2.00 -7.28
CA ALA A 99 -7.03 -3.03 -6.34
C ALA A 99 -7.06 -2.53 -4.89
N LEU A 100 -6.62 -1.30 -4.63
CA LEU A 100 -6.74 -0.68 -3.31
C LEU A 100 -8.21 -0.51 -2.90
N ILE A 101 -9.07 -0.03 -3.80
CA ILE A 101 -10.51 0.12 -3.54
C ILE A 101 -11.16 -1.25 -3.24
N ALA A 102 -10.84 -2.27 -4.05
CA ALA A 102 -11.31 -3.63 -3.87
C ALA A 102 -10.84 -4.23 -2.54
N LEU A 103 -9.61 -3.93 -2.11
CA LEU A 103 -9.08 -4.35 -0.82
C LEU A 103 -9.92 -3.81 0.34
N PHE A 104 -10.25 -2.52 0.33
CA PHE A 104 -11.13 -1.96 1.37
C PHE A 104 -12.49 -2.65 1.37
N LYS A 105 -13.08 -2.83 0.19
CA LYS A 105 -14.44 -3.38 0.05
C LYS A 105 -14.52 -4.86 0.44
N ASN A 106 -13.57 -5.68 0.00
CA ASN A 106 -13.71 -7.14 -0.01
C ASN A 106 -12.62 -7.86 0.79
N GLY A 107 -11.53 -7.19 1.16
CA GLY A 107 -10.40 -7.82 1.83
C GLY A 107 -9.60 -8.76 0.93
N ILE A 108 -8.97 -9.75 1.55
CA ILE A 108 -8.17 -10.79 0.89
C ILE A 108 -8.74 -12.18 1.14
N ASP A 109 -8.51 -13.10 0.21
CA ASP A 109 -8.85 -14.52 0.38
C ASP A 109 -7.77 -15.30 1.16
N GLN A 110 -7.99 -16.60 1.36
CA GLN A 110 -7.05 -17.49 2.04
C GLN A 110 -5.70 -17.62 1.30
N LYS A 111 -5.66 -17.33 0.01
CA LYS A 111 -4.44 -17.30 -0.82
C LYS A 111 -3.78 -15.91 -0.81
N LYS A 112 -4.21 -15.01 0.07
CA LYS A 112 -3.75 -13.61 0.18
C LYS A 112 -3.97 -12.79 -1.09
N ARG A 113 -4.93 -13.17 -1.91
CA ARG A 113 -5.33 -12.41 -3.11
C ARG A 113 -6.39 -11.39 -2.75
N ILE A 114 -6.26 -10.16 -3.25
CA ILE A 114 -7.31 -9.14 -3.12
C ILE A 114 -8.55 -9.60 -3.90
N ILE A 115 -9.70 -9.57 -3.24
CA ILE A 115 -10.95 -10.07 -3.78
C ILE A 115 -11.61 -8.98 -4.65
N GLY A 116 -12.07 -9.36 -5.84
CA GLY A 116 -12.91 -8.51 -6.69
C GLY A 116 -12.17 -7.46 -7.53
N THR A 117 -10.85 -7.57 -7.67
CA THR A 117 -10.04 -6.69 -8.54
C THR A 117 -9.73 -7.31 -9.90
N LYS A 118 -9.56 -6.45 -10.91
CA LYS A 118 -9.10 -6.81 -12.27
C LYS A 118 -7.58 -6.90 -12.39
N SER A 119 -6.86 -6.50 -11.34
CA SER A 119 -5.41 -6.51 -11.32
C SER A 119 -4.85 -7.93 -11.56
N PRO A 120 -3.75 -8.09 -12.33
CA PRO A 120 -3.21 -9.37 -12.71
C PRO A 120 -2.47 -10.10 -11.58
N ALA A 121 -1.76 -9.39 -10.70
CA ALA A 121 -1.02 -9.99 -9.57
C ALA A 121 -1.32 -9.34 -8.20
N PRO A 122 -2.59 -9.32 -7.75
CA PRO A 122 -3.02 -8.62 -6.54
C PRO A 122 -2.84 -9.50 -5.29
N TYR A 123 -1.60 -9.88 -5.00
CA TYR A 123 -1.27 -10.77 -3.87
C TYR A 123 -0.43 -10.05 -2.83
N LEU A 124 -0.82 -10.17 -1.56
CA LEU A 124 -0.15 -9.54 -0.41
C LEU A 124 0.63 -10.58 0.40
N PHE A 125 1.56 -11.28 -0.24
CA PHE A 125 2.28 -12.42 0.34
C PHE A 125 3.19 -12.08 1.52
N ASN A 126 3.78 -10.89 1.52
CA ASN A 126 4.84 -10.46 2.42
C ASN A 126 4.36 -9.90 3.76
N ILE A 127 3.05 -9.74 3.94
CA ILE A 127 2.44 -9.29 5.20
C ILE A 127 1.43 -10.30 5.75
N PRO A 128 1.22 -10.36 7.08
CA PRO A 128 0.17 -11.16 7.69
C PRO A 128 -1.23 -10.64 7.36
N ALA A 129 -2.23 -11.53 7.27
CA ALA A 129 -3.62 -11.11 7.02
C ALA A 129 -4.18 -10.17 8.09
N GLN A 130 -3.76 -10.32 9.35
CA GLN A 130 -4.14 -9.42 10.44
C GLN A 130 -3.71 -7.96 10.21
N ASP A 131 -2.61 -7.73 9.49
CA ASP A 131 -2.12 -6.37 9.19
C ASP A 131 -3.00 -5.72 8.11
N VAL A 132 -3.47 -6.53 7.16
CA VAL A 132 -4.41 -6.13 6.13
C VAL A 132 -5.76 -5.77 6.74
N GLU A 133 -6.29 -6.61 7.62
CA GLU A 133 -7.56 -6.33 8.32
C GLU A 133 -7.42 -5.11 9.23
N ARG A 134 -6.32 -5.00 9.98
CA ARG A 134 -6.01 -3.80 10.78
C ARG A 134 -6.00 -2.54 9.92
N PHE A 135 -5.41 -2.58 8.72
CA PHE A 135 -5.41 -1.44 7.81
C PHE A 135 -6.83 -1.06 7.39
N ARG A 136 -7.66 -2.03 7.00
CA ARG A 136 -9.05 -1.82 6.58
C ARG A 136 -9.93 -1.25 7.70
N GLU A 137 -9.71 -1.68 8.94
CA GLU A 137 -10.43 -1.17 10.11
C GLU A 137 -9.92 0.19 10.59
N GLN A 138 -8.61 0.43 10.46
CA GLN A 138 -7.97 1.62 11.01
C GLN A 138 -8.33 2.89 10.23
N VAL A 139 -8.36 2.78 8.90
CA VAL A 139 -8.54 3.95 8.02
C VAL A 139 -9.80 3.86 7.18
N THR A 140 -10.40 5.03 6.91
CA THR A 140 -11.42 5.19 5.87
C THR A 140 -10.75 5.65 4.57
N LEU A 141 -11.04 4.96 3.46
CA LEU A 141 -10.59 5.36 2.14
C LEU A 141 -11.42 6.53 1.61
N VAL A 142 -10.77 7.66 1.33
CA VAL A 142 -11.35 8.78 0.59
C VAL A 142 -10.95 8.60 -0.87
N ASN A 143 -11.86 8.03 -1.66
CA ASN A 143 -11.62 7.71 -3.06
C ASN A 143 -11.77 8.95 -3.95
N LEU A 144 -10.64 9.42 -4.50
CA LEU A 144 -10.51 10.46 -5.50
C LEU A 144 -9.70 9.93 -6.71
N LEU A 145 -9.80 8.63 -7.01
CA LEU A 145 -9.13 8.04 -8.16
C LEU A 145 -9.53 8.78 -9.45
N ASN A 146 -8.54 9.04 -10.31
CA ASN A 146 -8.61 9.89 -11.51
C ASN A 146 -8.80 11.40 -11.24
N GLU A 147 -8.71 11.86 -9.99
CA GLU A 147 -8.59 13.29 -9.68
C GLU A 147 -7.12 13.70 -9.68
N GLY A 148 -6.81 14.79 -10.41
CA GLY A 148 -5.46 15.35 -10.53
C GLY A 148 -5.35 16.81 -10.08
N ASP A 149 -6.36 17.32 -9.37
CA ASP A 149 -6.40 18.70 -8.88
C ASP A 149 -5.86 18.80 -7.45
N SER A 150 -4.86 19.65 -7.27
CA SER A 150 -4.24 19.91 -5.97
C SER A 150 -5.20 20.53 -4.95
N ASP A 151 -6.14 21.38 -5.38
CA ASP A 151 -7.07 22.03 -4.46
C ASP A 151 -8.14 21.06 -3.94
N VAL A 152 -8.51 20.07 -4.76
CA VAL A 152 -9.36 18.95 -4.31
C VAL A 152 -8.65 18.14 -3.23
N ILE A 153 -7.38 17.78 -3.44
CA ILE A 153 -6.57 17.06 -2.43
C ILE A 153 -6.41 17.90 -1.16
N ARG A 154 -6.13 19.20 -1.31
CA ARG A 154 -6.01 20.15 -0.18
C ARG A 154 -7.26 20.16 0.68
N LYS A 155 -8.42 20.29 0.04
CA LYS A 155 -9.71 20.30 0.73
C LYS A 155 -10.01 18.97 1.40
N ALA A 156 -9.67 17.85 0.76
CA ALA A 156 -9.83 16.52 1.35
C ALA A 156 -8.98 16.36 2.63
N VAL A 157 -7.68 16.69 2.53
CA VAL A 157 -6.73 16.64 3.65
C VAL A 157 -7.18 17.57 4.77
N TRP A 158 -7.55 18.82 4.45
CA TRP A 158 -8.05 19.79 5.42
C TRP A 158 -9.29 19.28 6.16
N SER A 159 -10.23 18.68 5.45
CA SER A 159 -11.47 18.15 6.04
C SER A 159 -11.20 16.99 7.02
N CYS A 160 -10.10 16.23 6.84
CA CYS A 160 -9.79 15.08 7.69
C CYS A 160 -9.29 15.44 9.10
N TYR A 161 -8.71 16.63 9.30
CA TYR A 161 -8.16 17.03 10.61
C TYR A 161 -8.99 18.07 11.35
N GLN A 162 -10.21 18.36 10.89
CA GLN A 162 -11.11 19.26 11.59
C GLN A 162 -11.61 18.65 12.89
N GLU A 163 -11.91 19.52 13.87
CA GLU A 163 -12.46 19.06 15.16
C GLU A 163 -13.90 18.55 15.06
N LYS A 164 -14.67 19.13 14.14
CA LYS A 164 -16.08 18.81 13.92
C LYS A 164 -16.26 18.15 12.56
N PRO A 165 -17.27 17.25 12.43
CA PRO A 165 -17.66 16.69 11.14
C PRO A 165 -17.79 17.77 10.07
N THR A 166 -17.02 17.60 9.00
CA THR A 166 -16.89 18.52 7.89
C THR A 166 -17.24 17.79 6.60
N GLN A 167 -18.19 18.36 5.85
CA GLN A 167 -18.64 17.76 4.61
C GLN A 167 -17.59 17.93 3.50
N PHE A 168 -17.20 16.83 2.88
CA PHE A 168 -16.38 16.81 1.68
C PHE A 168 -16.99 15.82 0.68
N ARG A 169 -17.60 16.34 -0.39
CA ARG A 169 -18.36 15.53 -1.38
C ARG A 169 -19.41 14.67 -0.66
N SER A 170 -19.30 13.35 -0.72
CA SER A 170 -20.17 12.39 -0.03
C SER A 170 -19.63 11.96 1.35
N TYR A 171 -18.46 12.43 1.77
CA TYR A 171 -17.81 12.07 3.02
C TYR A 171 -18.09 13.09 4.13
N SER A 172 -18.24 12.61 5.35
CA SER A 172 -18.22 13.41 6.58
C SER A 172 -16.92 13.12 7.30
N LEU A 173 -15.97 14.06 7.23
CA LEU A 173 -14.59 13.89 7.68
C LEU A 173 -14.31 14.77 8.91
N TYR A 174 -13.51 14.29 9.84
CA TYR A 174 -13.04 15.00 11.04
C TYR A 174 -11.96 14.14 11.70
N ASP A 175 -11.20 14.66 12.66
CA ASP A 175 -10.23 13.85 13.38
C ASP A 175 -10.89 13.06 14.52
N PRO A 176 -11.06 11.72 14.44
CA PRO A 176 -11.67 10.96 15.52
C PRO A 176 -10.65 10.62 16.63
N GLY A 177 -9.40 11.07 16.52
CA GLY A 177 -8.28 10.62 17.34
C GLY A 177 -7.68 9.30 16.87
N ALA A 178 -6.68 8.82 17.60
CA ALA A 178 -5.95 7.61 17.26
C ALA A 178 -6.82 6.34 17.32
N TYR A 179 -6.51 5.36 16.47
CA TYR A 179 -7.12 4.04 16.50
C TYR A 179 -6.90 3.37 17.87
N PRO A 180 -7.93 2.72 18.46
CA PRO A 180 -7.89 2.22 19.83
C PRO A 180 -7.13 0.89 19.98
N ALA A 181 -5.99 0.73 19.29
CA ALA A 181 -5.11 -0.42 19.43
C ALA A 181 -3.65 0.00 19.24
N LYS A 182 -2.74 -0.80 19.80
CA LYS A 182 -1.30 -0.54 19.70
C LYS A 182 -0.83 -0.46 18.24
N PRO A 183 0.21 0.33 17.93
CA PRO A 183 0.84 0.35 16.62
C PRO A 183 1.33 -1.05 16.21
N ILE A 184 1.21 -1.38 14.93
CA ILE A 184 1.86 -2.56 14.35
C ILE A 184 3.05 -2.06 13.52
N SER A 185 4.24 -2.01 14.13
CA SER A 185 5.47 -1.59 13.44
C SER A 185 6.29 -2.81 13.06
N ARG A 186 6.18 -3.24 11.80
CA ARG A 186 7.01 -4.32 11.24
C ARG A 186 7.36 -4.01 9.79
N LYS A 187 8.54 -4.46 9.38
CA LYS A 187 8.94 -4.50 7.97
C LYS A 187 8.32 -5.70 7.26
N ILE A 188 8.22 -5.65 5.94
CA ILE A 188 7.83 -6.82 5.13
C ILE A 188 8.77 -7.98 5.45
N THR A 189 8.18 -9.11 5.87
CA THR A 189 8.97 -10.21 6.45
C THR A 189 9.44 -11.19 5.38
N TRP A 190 8.74 -11.25 4.25
CA TRP A 190 9.05 -12.16 3.15
C TRP A 190 9.63 -11.37 1.99
N ARG A 191 10.57 -11.97 1.27
CA ARG A 191 11.22 -11.37 0.10
C ARG A 191 10.63 -11.93 -1.19
N VAL A 192 9.31 -12.08 -1.25
CA VAL A 192 8.64 -12.41 -2.51
C VAL A 192 8.71 -11.17 -3.39
N THR A 193 9.64 -11.20 -4.34
CA THR A 193 9.88 -10.08 -5.28
C THR A 193 9.09 -10.23 -6.57
N ARG A 194 8.59 -11.43 -6.87
CA ARG A 194 7.85 -11.71 -8.11
C ARG A 194 6.54 -12.46 -7.82
N PRO A 195 5.52 -11.78 -7.26
CA PRO A 195 4.25 -12.42 -6.89
C PRO A 195 3.55 -13.13 -8.05
N HIS A 196 3.75 -12.66 -9.28
CA HIS A 196 3.14 -13.20 -10.50
C HIS A 196 3.61 -14.63 -10.86
N ILE A 197 4.78 -15.06 -10.40
CA ILE A 197 5.31 -16.43 -10.61
C ILE A 197 5.29 -17.29 -9.34
N GLU A 198 4.88 -16.73 -8.20
CA GLU A 198 4.85 -17.52 -6.98
C GLU A 198 3.75 -18.58 -7.06
N PRO A 199 4.04 -19.82 -6.62
CA PRO A 199 3.06 -20.88 -6.59
C PRO A 199 1.93 -20.55 -5.63
N LYS A 200 0.70 -20.62 -6.14
CA LYS A 200 -0.55 -20.14 -5.53
C LYS A 200 -1.20 -21.16 -4.61
N ASP A 201 -0.75 -22.40 -4.63
CA ASP A 201 -1.18 -23.46 -3.71
C ASP A 201 -0.06 -24.48 -3.43
N GLU A 202 -0.33 -25.41 -2.50
CA GLU A 202 0.63 -26.45 -2.12
C GLU A 202 1.01 -27.37 -3.28
N ASN A 203 0.12 -27.58 -4.23
CA ASN A 203 0.38 -28.48 -5.34
C ASN A 203 1.34 -27.83 -6.35
N GLU A 204 1.09 -26.55 -6.68
CA GLU A 204 2.02 -25.72 -7.45
C GLU A 204 3.38 -25.59 -6.73
N ARG A 205 3.39 -25.45 -5.39
CA ARG A 205 4.65 -25.41 -4.60
C ARG A 205 5.45 -26.70 -4.76
N LYS A 206 4.80 -27.85 -4.60
CA LYS A 206 5.42 -29.17 -4.79
C LYS A 206 5.94 -29.37 -6.21
N GLN A 207 5.21 -28.87 -7.21
CA GLN A 207 5.65 -28.91 -8.61
C GLN A 207 6.89 -28.03 -8.86
N VAL A 208 6.90 -26.82 -8.32
CA VAL A 208 8.05 -25.89 -8.42
C VAL A 208 9.27 -26.48 -7.70
N GLU A 209 9.11 -27.10 -6.53
CA GLU A 209 10.19 -27.80 -5.83
C GLU A 209 10.75 -28.97 -6.65
N LYS A 210 9.88 -29.85 -7.17
CA LYS A 210 10.30 -30.96 -8.05
C LYS A 210 11.06 -30.47 -9.29
N LEU A 211 10.58 -29.41 -9.93
CA LEU A 211 11.26 -28.80 -11.09
C LEU A 211 12.64 -28.25 -10.71
N LYS A 212 12.77 -27.59 -9.56
CA LYS A 212 14.06 -27.08 -9.05
C LYS A 212 15.03 -28.23 -8.78
N GLU A 213 14.59 -29.32 -8.14
CA GLU A 213 15.40 -30.50 -7.90
C GLU A 213 15.86 -31.15 -9.21
N MET A 214 14.95 -31.31 -10.18
CA MET A 214 15.28 -31.84 -11.51
C MET A 214 16.35 -30.97 -12.20
N MET A 215 16.18 -29.65 -12.22
CA MET A 215 17.14 -28.72 -12.81
C MET A 215 18.51 -28.75 -12.11
N ALA A 216 18.53 -28.87 -10.77
CA ALA A 216 19.76 -28.99 -10.01
C ALA A 216 20.51 -30.29 -10.37
N ASN A 217 19.79 -31.40 -10.53
CA ASN A 217 20.35 -32.68 -10.94
C ASN A 217 20.89 -32.64 -12.39
N ILE A 218 20.18 -31.98 -13.31
CA ILE A 218 20.66 -31.76 -14.68
C ILE A 218 21.95 -30.93 -14.67
N LYS A 219 21.99 -29.81 -13.94
CA LYS A 219 23.20 -28.97 -13.82
C LYS A 219 24.40 -29.74 -13.26
N LYS A 220 24.18 -30.61 -12.25
CA LYS A 220 25.24 -31.48 -11.72
C LYS A 220 25.78 -32.41 -12.81
N ARG A 221 24.91 -33.12 -13.53
CA ARG A 221 25.30 -34.05 -14.62
C ARG A 221 26.06 -33.35 -15.76
N VAL A 222 25.66 -32.15 -16.14
CA VAL A 222 26.34 -31.35 -17.18
C VAL A 222 27.72 -30.90 -16.73
N LYS A 223 27.90 -30.52 -15.45
CA LYS A 223 29.22 -30.19 -14.89
C LYS A 223 30.16 -31.39 -14.89
N THR A 224 29.68 -32.57 -14.49
CA THR A 224 30.49 -33.79 -14.46
C THR A 224 30.95 -34.21 -15.85
N LYS A 225 30.11 -34.03 -16.88
CA LYS A 225 30.47 -34.30 -18.30
C LYS A 225 31.43 -33.30 -18.92
N LYS A 226 31.60 -32.09 -18.36
CA LYS A 226 32.57 -31.08 -18.85
C LYS A 226 33.95 -31.20 -18.20
N GLN A 227 34.09 -32.05 -17.19
CA GLN A 227 35.35 -32.30 -16.47
C GLN A 227 36.02 -33.62 -16.86
N GLN A 228 35.39 -34.38 -17.77
CA GLN A 228 35.97 -35.51 -18.49
C GLN A 228 36.35 -35.06 -19.90
#